data_AF-A0A8S8Z1D2-F1
#
_entry.id   AF-A0A8S8Z1D2-F1
#
_cell.length_a   1.000
_cell.length_b   1.000
_cell.length_c   1.000
_cell.angle_alpha   90.00
_cell.angle_beta   90.00
_cell.angle_gamma   90.00
#
_symmetry.space_group_name_H-M   'P 1'
#
loop_
_entity.id
_entity.type
_entity.pdbx_description
1 polymer ?
#
loop_
_entity_poly.entity_id
_entity_poly.type
_entity_poly.pdbx_seq_one_letter_code
_entity_poly.pdbx_strand_id
1 'polypeptide(L)'
;MTEPTQEELISTVSSIFDVTDIITNPESLEFKIDNNNFKYKFVILARKLELQNMLTRLEKSPEGMHLFVSRMPQEKRKWLSKSWLPRILFAVTVTMVLIDGYYRTDFVNTLSFIGNPAKDVSFVRIFTYWNFGCT
;
A
#
# COMPACT_ATOMS: atom_id res chain seq x y z
N MET A 1 -4.34 -16.07 9.89
CA MET A 1 -3.81 -17.04 8.93
C MET A 1 -2.31 -17.08 9.15
N THR A 2 -1.78 -18.23 9.54
CA THR A 2 -0.36 -18.41 9.83
C THR A 2 0.42 -18.34 8.52
N GLU A 3 1.51 -17.58 8.50
CA GLU A 3 2.39 -17.51 7.34
C GLU A 3 3.07 -18.87 7.16
N PRO A 4 3.16 -19.41 5.93
CA PRO A 4 3.82 -20.71 5.72
C PRO A 4 5.32 -20.58 5.99
N THR A 5 5.86 -21.49 6.80
CA THR A 5 7.30 -21.55 7.09
C THR A 5 8.06 -22.06 5.87
N GLN A 6 9.33 -21.68 5.72
CA GLN A 6 10.20 -22.13 4.62
C GLN A 6 10.21 -23.67 4.47
N GLU A 7 10.15 -24.39 5.59
CA GLU A 7 10.09 -25.86 5.64
C GLU A 7 8.83 -26.44 4.97
N GLU A 8 7.67 -25.79 5.15
CA GLU A 8 6.41 -26.21 4.53
C GLU A 8 6.43 -25.99 3.01
N LEU A 9 7.12 -24.93 2.57
CA LEU A 9 7.31 -24.64 1.15
C LEU A 9 8.23 -25.66 0.50
N ILE A 10 9.35 -25.99 1.15
CA ILE A 10 10.26 -27.03 0.69
C ILE A 10 9.52 -28.36 0.57
N SER A 11 8.76 -28.75 1.61
CA SER A 11 7.95 -29.97 1.59
C SER A 11 6.92 -29.97 0.44
N THR A 12 6.25 -28.85 0.21
CA THR A 12 5.24 -28.72 -0.85
C THR A 12 5.85 -28.83 -2.25
N VAL A 13 6.99 -28.18 -2.49
CA VAL A 13 7.67 -28.20 -3.80
C VAL A 13 8.27 -29.57 -4.06
N SER A 14 8.97 -30.16 -3.08
CA SER A 14 9.57 -31.51 -3.20
C SER A 14 8.53 -32.63 -3.34
N SER A 15 7.29 -32.42 -2.91
CA SER A 15 6.20 -33.37 -3.16
C SER A 15 5.71 -33.38 -4.62
N ILE A 16 5.93 -32.30 -5.37
CA ILE A 16 5.39 -32.12 -6.73
C ILE A 16 6.50 -32.28 -7.77
N PHE A 17 7.70 -31.81 -7.44
CA PHE A 17 8.87 -31.80 -8.31
C PHE A 17 10.01 -32.66 -7.78
N ASP A 18 10.74 -33.26 -8.70
CA ASP A 18 12.01 -33.91 -8.42
C ASP A 18 13.07 -32.80 -8.33
N VAL A 19 13.35 -32.37 -7.11
CA VAL A 19 14.28 -31.28 -6.82
C VAL A 19 15.70 -31.83 -6.73
N THR A 20 16.60 -31.28 -7.54
CA THR A 20 18.02 -31.67 -7.55
C THR A 20 18.84 -30.85 -6.57
N ASP A 21 18.50 -29.57 -6.40
CA ASP A 21 19.22 -28.64 -5.53
C ASP A 21 18.28 -27.57 -4.97
N ILE A 22 18.58 -27.08 -3.77
CA ILE A 22 17.79 -26.07 -3.06
C ILE A 22 18.72 -24.93 -2.63
N ILE A 23 18.54 -23.77 -3.23
CA ILE A 23 19.27 -22.56 -2.86
C ILE A 23 18.32 -21.72 -1.99
N THR A 24 18.65 -21.62 -0.71
CA THR A 24 17.85 -20.85 0.26
C THR A 24 18.41 -19.44 0.36
N ASN A 25 17.63 -18.44 -0.05
CA ASN A 25 17.95 -17.02 0.09
C ASN A 25 16.96 -16.40 1.12
N PRO A 26 17.37 -15.46 2.00
CA PRO A 26 16.47 -14.82 2.97
C PRO A 26 15.13 -14.31 2.40
N GLU A 27 15.07 -13.87 1.14
CA GLU A 27 13.84 -13.33 0.53
C GLU A 27 13.14 -14.29 -0.46
N SER A 28 13.82 -15.35 -0.90
CA SER A 28 13.28 -16.28 -1.91
C SER A 28 13.89 -17.68 -1.80
N LEU A 29 13.11 -18.68 -2.17
CA LEU A 29 13.58 -20.07 -2.28
C LEU A 29 13.75 -20.39 -3.77
N GLU A 30 14.90 -20.92 -4.13
CA GLU A 30 15.19 -21.38 -5.47
C GLU A 30 15.36 -22.90 -5.47
N PHE A 31 14.69 -23.56 -6.41
CA PHE A 31 14.71 -25.01 -6.58
C PHE A 31 15.20 -25.33 -7.98
N LYS A 32 16.25 -26.14 -8.08
CA LYS A 32 16.71 -26.69 -9.35
C LYS A 32 15.90 -27.95 -9.67
N ILE A 33 15.31 -27.99 -10.87
CA ILE A 33 14.41 -29.06 -11.31
C ILE A 33 14.96 -29.69 -12.57
N ASP A 34 14.99 -31.03 -12.59
CA ASP A 34 15.38 -31.83 -13.76
C ASP A 34 14.20 -32.65 -14.28
N ASN A 35 13.15 -31.97 -14.76
CA ASN A 35 11.92 -32.65 -15.18
C ASN A 35 11.43 -32.23 -16.57
N ASN A 36 11.21 -33.24 -17.42
CA ASN A 36 10.72 -33.08 -18.80
C ASN A 36 9.22 -32.71 -18.88
N ASN A 37 8.43 -33.00 -17.83
CA ASN A 37 6.98 -32.68 -17.74
C ASN A 37 6.68 -31.58 -16.71
N PHE A 38 7.46 -30.52 -16.72
CA PHE A 38 7.38 -29.41 -15.76
C PHE A 38 6.10 -28.57 -15.89
N LYS A 39 5.52 -28.45 -17.10
CA LYS A 39 4.38 -27.53 -17.36
C LYS A 39 3.16 -27.83 -16.49
N TYR A 40 2.72 -29.09 -16.47
CA TYR A 40 1.53 -29.48 -15.72
C TYR A 40 1.76 -29.38 -14.20
N LYS A 41 2.91 -29.87 -13.74
CA LYS A 41 3.33 -29.79 -12.33
C LYS A 41 3.42 -28.34 -11.83
N PHE A 42 3.89 -27.42 -12.67
CA PHE A 42 3.99 -26.00 -12.34
C PHE A 42 2.61 -25.38 -12.13
N VAL A 43 1.64 -25.69 -12.99
CA VAL A 43 0.27 -25.16 -12.84
C VAL A 43 -0.36 -25.60 -11.52
N ILE A 44 -0.16 -26.86 -11.11
CA ILE A 44 -0.63 -27.37 -9.82
C ILE A 44 0.04 -26.64 -8.66
N LEU A 45 1.37 -26.49 -8.73
CA LEU A 45 2.13 -25.82 -7.69
C LEU A 45 1.72 -24.35 -7.54
N ALA A 46 1.63 -23.62 -8.66
CA ALA A 46 1.24 -22.22 -8.69
C ALA A 46 -0.13 -22.02 -8.05
N ARG A 47 -1.12 -22.86 -8.38
CA ARG A 47 -2.46 -22.79 -7.79
C ARG A 47 -2.47 -23.05 -6.28
N LYS A 48 -1.62 -23.97 -5.80
CA LYS A 48 -1.51 -24.28 -4.37
C LYS A 48 -0.84 -23.13 -3.59
N LEU A 49 0.17 -22.50 -4.17
CA LEU A 49 0.92 -21.39 -3.57
C LEU A 49 0.20 -20.03 -3.69
N GLU A 50 -0.65 -19.86 -4.70
CA GLU A 50 -1.51 -18.68 -4.85
C GLU A 50 -2.48 -18.54 -3.67
N LEU A 51 -3.04 -19.66 -3.18
CA LEU A 51 -3.87 -19.69 -1.97
C LEU A 51 -3.13 -19.20 -0.71
N GLN A 52 -1.79 -19.21 -0.75
CA GLN A 52 -0.92 -18.77 0.34
C GLN A 52 -0.31 -17.37 0.09
N ASN A 53 -0.77 -16.62 -0.92
CA ASN A 53 -0.20 -15.32 -1.34
C ASN A 53 1.29 -15.38 -1.72
N MET A 54 1.72 -16.49 -2.31
CA MET A 54 3.08 -16.66 -2.81
C MET A 54 3.12 -16.67 -4.33
N LEU A 55 4.21 -16.16 -4.89
CA LEU A 55 4.48 -16.15 -6.31
C LEU A 55 5.48 -17.23 -6.65
N THR A 56 5.19 -17.92 -7.76
CA THR A 56 6.10 -18.89 -8.36
C THR A 56 6.54 -18.38 -9.72
N ARG A 57 7.82 -18.50 -10.02
CA ARG A 57 8.39 -18.18 -11.34
C ARG A 57 9.27 -19.32 -11.79
N LEU A 58 9.16 -19.66 -13.07
CA LEU A 58 9.99 -20.68 -13.69
C LEU A 58 10.92 -20.00 -14.67
N GLU A 59 12.22 -20.23 -14.53
CA GLU A 59 13.24 -19.73 -15.44
C GLU A 59 14.02 -20.89 -16.05
N LYS A 60 14.34 -20.76 -17.34
CA LYS A 60 15.17 -21.73 -18.05
C LYS A 60 16.53 -21.10 -18.30
N SER A 61 17.54 -21.61 -17.62
CA SER A 61 18.93 -21.21 -17.74
C SER A 61 19.72 -22.26 -18.51
N PRO A 62 20.91 -21.93 -19.03
CA PRO A 62 21.80 -22.93 -19.65
C PRO A 62 22.22 -24.04 -18.68
N GLU A 63 22.20 -23.79 -17.37
CA GLU A 63 22.55 -24.75 -16.31
C GLU A 63 21.40 -25.67 -15.87
N GLY A 64 20.18 -25.44 -16.39
CA GLY A 64 18.99 -26.22 -16.05
C GLY A 64 17.73 -25.36 -15.88
N MET A 65 16.71 -25.97 -15.27
CA MET A 65 15.44 -25.31 -14.98
C MET A 65 15.40 -24.90 -13.51
N HIS A 66 15.07 -23.64 -13.27
CA HIS A 66 15.07 -23.04 -11.93
C HIS A 66 13.65 -22.59 -11.60
N LEU A 67 13.18 -22.97 -10.42
CA LEU A 67 11.89 -22.58 -9.87
C LEU A 67 12.13 -21.66 -8.69
N PHE A 68 11.68 -20.42 -8.83
CA PHE A 68 11.73 -19.41 -7.80
C PHE A 68 10.39 -19.33 -7.09
N VAL A 69 10.41 -19.44 -5.78
CA VAL A 69 9.26 -19.22 -4.89
C VAL A 69 9.57 -17.98 -4.06
N SER A 70 8.79 -16.93 -4.24
CA SER A 70 8.95 -15.68 -3.49
C SER A 70 7.61 -15.20 -2.95
N ARG A 71 7.67 -14.42 -1.87
CA ARG A 71 6.46 -13.81 -1.32
C ARG A 71 5.96 -12.74 -2.29
N MET A 72 4.65 -12.71 -2.52
CA MET A 72 4.06 -11.62 -3.29
C MET A 72 4.34 -10.31 -2.53
N PRO A 73 4.94 -9.28 -3.17
CA PRO A 73 5.12 -8.00 -2.52
C PRO A 73 3.73 -7.50 -2.15
N GLN A 74 3.42 -7.53 -0.86
CA GLN A 74 2.21 -6.89 -0.39
C GLN A 74 2.43 -5.42 -0.68
N GLU A 75 1.69 -4.88 -1.66
CA GLU A 75 1.63 -3.45 -1.84
C GLU A 75 1.30 -2.87 -0.47
N LYS A 76 2.30 -2.26 0.16
CA LYS A 76 2.11 -1.46 1.37
C LYS A 76 1.16 -0.37 0.92
N ARG A 77 -0.15 -0.60 1.06
CA ARG A 77 -1.20 0.37 0.72
C ARG A 77 -0.73 1.68 1.31
N LYS A 78 -0.33 2.62 0.44
CA LYS A 78 0.12 3.94 0.86
C LYS A 78 -1.05 4.54 1.61
N TRP A 79 -0.97 4.52 2.94
CA TRP A 79 -2.06 4.88 3.84
C TRP A 79 -2.37 6.37 3.82
N LEU A 80 -1.57 7.16 3.08
CA LEU A 80 -2.01 8.40 2.43
C LEU A 80 -3.03 8.08 1.35
N SER A 81 -4.10 7.46 1.83
CA SER A 81 -5.21 6.93 1.09
C SER A 81 -5.89 8.10 0.39
N LYS A 82 -6.34 7.79 -0.82
CA LYS A 82 -7.22 8.53 -1.72
C LYS A 82 -8.24 9.51 -1.08
N SER A 83 -8.57 9.35 0.21
CA SER A 83 -9.54 10.15 0.99
C SER A 83 -8.92 11.31 1.79
N TRP A 84 -7.63 11.26 2.16
CA TRP A 84 -7.00 12.32 2.97
C TRP A 84 -6.46 13.48 2.14
N LEU A 85 -6.01 13.18 0.92
CA LEU A 85 -5.45 14.16 -0.01
C LEU A 85 -6.44 15.27 -0.38
N PRO A 86 -7.74 14.99 -0.67
CA PRO A 86 -8.74 16.03 -0.90
C PRO A 86 -8.95 16.95 0.32
N ARG A 87 -8.86 16.42 1.55
CA ARG A 87 -9.08 17.19 2.79
C ARG A 87 -7.92 18.14 3.09
N ILE A 88 -6.68 17.71 2.87
CA ILE A 88 -5.50 18.59 3.00
C ILE A 88 -5.55 19.70 1.96
N LEU A 89 -5.82 19.35 0.69
CA LEU A 89 -5.86 20.33 -0.40
C LEU A 89 -6.91 21.40 -0.12
N PHE A 90 -8.09 20.99 0.36
CA PHE A 90 -9.16 21.90 0.77
C PHE A 90 -8.72 22.82 1.91
N ALA A 91 -8.15 22.28 2.98
CA ALA A 91 -7.70 23.08 4.13
C ALA A 91 -6.62 24.11 3.74
N VAL A 92 -5.65 23.71 2.91
CA VAL A 92 -4.59 24.60 2.41
C VAL A 92 -5.19 25.71 1.55
N THR A 93 -6.13 25.38 0.67
CA THR A 93 -6.74 26.34 -0.25
C THR A 93 -7.60 27.36 0.51
N VAL A 94 -8.44 26.90 1.45
CA VAL A 94 -9.26 27.79 2.30
C VAL A 94 -8.37 28.72 3.13
N THR A 95 -7.31 28.18 3.75
CA THR A 95 -6.37 28.99 4.55
C THR A 95 -5.67 30.03 3.69
N MET A 96 -5.19 29.67 2.50
CA MET A 96 -4.54 30.61 1.58
C MET A 96 -5.49 31.73 1.12
N VAL A 97 -6.73 31.39 0.77
CA VAL A 97 -7.77 32.39 0.40
C VAL A 97 -8.11 33.30 1.58
N LEU A 98 -8.22 32.76 2.80
CA LEU A 98 -8.48 33.55 4.00
C LEU A 98 -7.34 34.49 4.34
N ILE A 99 -6.09 34.02 4.24
CA ILE A 99 -4.90 34.86 4.46
C ILE A 99 -4.84 35.98 3.42
N ASP A 100 -5.05 35.66 2.13
CA ASP A 100 -5.04 36.65 1.06
C ASP A 100 -6.16 37.71 1.22
N GLY A 101 -7.37 37.27 1.57
CA GLY A 101 -8.49 38.15 1.89
C GLY A 101 -8.26 39.00 3.15
N TYR A 102 -7.61 38.45 4.17
CA TYR A 102 -7.25 39.15 5.40
C TYR A 102 -6.29 40.31 5.10
N TYR A 103 -5.20 40.05 4.37
CA TYR A 103 -4.24 41.11 4.00
C TYR A 103 -4.84 42.18 3.09
N ARG A 104 -5.75 41.82 2.19
CA ARG A 104 -6.48 42.80 1.38
C ARG A 104 -7.40 43.69 2.23
N THR A 105 -7.94 43.14 3.32
CA THR A 105 -8.85 43.85 4.24
C THR A 105 -8.07 44.73 5.21
N ASP A 106 -6.94 44.27 5.74
CA ASP A 106 -6.07 45.08 6.62
C ASP A 106 -5.50 46.31 5.88
N PHE A 107 -5.21 46.20 4.58
CA PHE A 107 -4.78 47.35 3.78
C PHE A 107 -5.87 48.44 3.67
N VAL A 108 -7.14 48.08 3.44
CA VAL A 108 -8.23 49.06 3.32
C VAL A 108 -8.70 49.61 4.67
N ASN A 109 -8.49 48.88 5.78
CA ASN A 109 -8.84 49.34 7.13
C ASN A 109 -7.84 50.37 7.69
N THR A 110 -6.71 50.62 7.03
CA THR A 110 -5.80 51.73 7.40
C THR A 110 -6.31 53.12 7.00
N LEU A 111 -7.32 53.22 6.13
CA LEU A 111 -7.92 54.49 5.70
C LEU A 111 -9.21 54.86 6.45
N SER A 112 -9.78 53.95 7.24
CA SER A 112 -10.86 54.27 8.19
C SER A 112 -10.90 53.23 9.31
N PHE A 113 -10.43 53.62 10.50
CA PHE A 113 -10.50 52.79 11.71
C PHE A 113 -11.98 52.55 12.09
N ILE A 114 -12.53 51.41 11.67
CA ILE A 114 -13.83 50.92 12.11
C ILE A 114 -13.59 49.62 12.87
N GLY A 115 -13.63 49.72 14.20
CA GLY A 115 -14.00 48.65 15.15
C GLY A 115 -13.27 47.31 15.07
N ASN A 116 -12.51 46.98 16.12
CA ASN A 116 -11.86 45.69 16.34
C ASN A 116 -12.81 44.47 16.11
N PRO A 117 -12.60 43.65 15.06
CA PRO A 117 -13.44 42.48 14.76
C PRO A 117 -13.11 41.24 15.63
N ALA A 118 -12.13 41.31 16.54
CA ALA A 118 -11.74 40.17 17.38
C ALA A 118 -12.64 39.99 18.63
N LYS A 119 -13.56 40.92 18.90
CA LYS A 119 -14.47 40.83 20.07
C LYS A 119 -15.83 40.22 19.75
N ASP A 120 -16.25 40.25 18.50
CA ASP A 120 -17.53 39.72 18.07
C ASP A 120 -17.29 38.72 16.94
N VAL A 121 -18.05 37.62 16.93
CA VAL A 121 -18.07 36.54 15.92
C VAL A 121 -16.91 35.51 15.90
N SER A 122 -17.07 34.54 16.83
CA SER A 122 -17.38 33.14 16.48
C SER A 122 -16.29 32.18 15.98
N PHE A 123 -15.34 31.82 16.87
CA PHE A 123 -14.64 30.53 16.78
C PHE A 123 -15.49 29.36 17.36
N VAL A 124 -16.45 29.64 18.24
CA VAL A 124 -17.26 28.63 18.95
C VAL A 124 -18.48 28.12 18.15
N ARG A 125 -18.92 28.84 17.11
CA ARG A 125 -20.13 28.46 16.34
C ARG A 125 -19.90 27.50 15.16
N ILE A 126 -18.65 27.32 14.74
CA ILE A 126 -18.33 26.39 13.64
C ILE A 126 -18.32 24.93 14.13
N PHE A 127 -18.01 24.70 15.41
CA PHE A 127 -18.03 23.34 16.00
C PHE A 127 -19.42 22.77 16.23
N THR A 128 -20.44 23.62 16.41
CA THR A 128 -21.82 23.19 16.66
C THR A 128 -22.55 22.74 15.40
N TYR A 129 -22.16 23.22 14.21
CA TYR A 129 -22.74 22.77 12.94
C TYR A 129 -22.13 21.47 12.38
N TRP A 130 -20.96 21.03 12.88
CA TRP A 130 -20.33 19.78 12.43
C TRP A 130 -20.90 18.53 13.14
N ASN A 131 -21.50 18.67 14.33
CA ASN A 131 -21.98 17.52 15.12
C ASN A 131 -23.45 17.12 14.86
N PHE A 132 -24.21 17.85 14.03
CA PHE A 132 -25.65 17.63 13.86
C PHE A 132 -26.05 17.17 12.44
N GLY A 133 -25.17 16.43 11.77
CA GLY A 133 -25.37 15.93 10.40
C GLY A 133 -25.33 14.42 10.21
N CYS A 134 -25.47 13.63 11.29
CA CYS A 134 -25.60 12.18 11.23
C CYS A 134 -26.67 11.70 12.22
N THR A 135 -27.94 11.79 11.84
CA THR A 135 -28.95 10.74 12.07
C THR A 135 -30.08 10.93 11.08
#